data_AF-A0A645G965-F1
#
_entry.id   AF-A0A645G965-F1
#
_cell.length_a   1.000
_cell.length_b   1.000
_cell.length_c   1.000
_cell.angle_alpha   90.00
_cell.angle_beta   90.00
_cell.angle_gamma   90.00
#
_symmetry.space_group_name_H-M   'P 1'
#
loop_
_entity.id
_entity.type
_entity.pdbx_description
1 polymer ?
#
loop_
_entity_poly.entity_id
_entity_poly.type
_entity_poly.pdbx_seq_one_letter_code
_entity_poly.pdbx_strand_id
1 'polypeptide(L)'
;MDVGVLTRFLETDSYIYLGSNYGKLPINSIYNKRTKKVSTFTLAVNDIKTLYPLPVIIAVSDDSFIGYCESHQFVSLKSLYENISRESQNINNVIKGNYQNLPNGELKSNFLRVLEDINFKMDKEEIDFVSNINESDNSIIIIGRLNKSI
;
A
#
# COMPACT_ATOMS: atom_id res chain seq x y z
N MET A 1 -23.64 -8.54 -15.86
CA MET A 1 -22.52 -7.99 -16.64
C MET A 1 -21.67 -7.24 -15.64
N ASP A 2 -20.51 -7.79 -15.28
CA ASP A 2 -19.65 -7.17 -14.29
C ASP A 2 -18.86 -6.05 -14.95
N VAL A 3 -19.03 -4.83 -14.44
CA VAL A 3 -18.40 -3.63 -14.99
C VAL A 3 -17.27 -3.21 -14.08
N GLY A 4 -16.05 -3.25 -14.59
CA GLY A 4 -14.91 -2.58 -13.98
C GLY A 4 -14.94 -1.09 -14.35
N VAL A 5 -14.90 -0.21 -13.36
CA VAL A 5 -14.84 1.24 -13.56
C VAL A 5 -13.40 1.69 -13.45
N LEU A 6 -12.84 2.27 -14.52
CA LEU A 6 -11.55 2.95 -14.44
C LEU A 6 -11.74 4.25 -13.65
N THR A 7 -11.01 4.40 -12.56
CA THR A 7 -11.09 5.56 -11.67
C THR A 7 -9.88 6.49 -11.81
N ARG A 8 -8.76 5.97 -12.31
CA ARG A 8 -7.53 6.75 -12.50
C ARG A 8 -6.71 6.20 -13.65
N PHE A 9 -6.19 7.09 -14.48
CA PHE A 9 -5.22 6.80 -15.52
C PHE A 9 -4.12 7.84 -15.44
N LEU A 10 -2.89 7.41 -15.18
CA LEU A 10 -1.71 8.27 -15.15
C LEU A 10 -0.60 7.60 -15.95
N GLU A 11 0.12 8.38 -16.75
CA GLU A 11 1.14 7.87 -17.65
C GLU A 11 2.44 8.66 -17.47
N THR A 12 3.56 7.94 -17.45
CA THR A 12 4.93 8.49 -17.47
C THR A 12 5.69 7.91 -18.64
N ASP A 13 6.93 8.35 -18.83
CA ASP A 13 7.84 7.81 -19.84
C ASP A 13 8.01 6.30 -19.74
N SER A 14 8.19 5.75 -18.54
CA SER A 14 8.45 4.32 -18.35
C SER A 14 7.22 3.51 -17.88
N TYR A 15 6.15 4.14 -17.39
CA TYR A 15 5.05 3.43 -16.74
C TYR A 15 3.66 3.96 -17.08
N ILE A 16 2.65 3.11 -16.91
CA ILE A 16 1.23 3.49 -16.84
C ILE A 16 0.67 3.00 -15.52
N TYR A 17 0.09 3.90 -14.73
CA TYR A 17 -0.63 3.61 -13.50
C TYR A 17 -2.13 3.65 -13.76
N LEU A 18 -2.83 2.59 -13.36
CA LEU A 18 -4.26 2.42 -13.50
C LEU A 18 -4.87 2.17 -12.12
N GLY A 19 -5.85 2.99 -11.75
CA GLY A 19 -6.77 2.71 -10.65
C GLY A 19 -8.11 2.28 -11.22
N SER A 20 -8.67 1.18 -10.75
CA SER A 20 -10.00 0.70 -11.14
C SER A 20 -10.78 0.13 -9.96
N ASN A 21 -12.10 0.10 -10.08
CA ASN A 21 -13.00 -0.55 -9.14
C ASN A 21 -13.72 -1.70 -9.84
N TYR A 22 -13.65 -2.90 -9.27
CA TYR A 22 -14.48 -4.03 -9.65
C TYR A 22 -15.48 -4.30 -8.52
N GLY A 23 -16.75 -3.90 -8.71
CA GLY A 23 -17.70 -3.84 -7.61
C GLY A 23 -17.22 -2.87 -6.51
N LYS A 24 -17.06 -3.36 -5.27
CA LYS A 24 -16.50 -2.59 -4.13
C LYS A 24 -15.00 -2.80 -3.94
N LEU A 25 -14.34 -3.57 -4.81
CA LEU A 25 -12.92 -3.89 -4.68
C LEU A 25 -12.10 -2.90 -5.51
N PRO A 26 -11.27 -2.08 -4.86
CA PRO A 26 -10.37 -1.19 -5.56
C PRO A 26 -9.07 -1.93 -5.93
N ILE A 27 -8.65 -1.73 -7.17
CA ILE A 27 -7.55 -2.43 -7.85
C ILE A 27 -6.60 -1.39 -8.43
N ASN A 28 -5.31 -1.52 -8.13
CA ASN A 28 -4.26 -0.70 -8.72
C ASN A 28 -3.38 -1.56 -9.61
N SER A 29 -3.04 -1.08 -10.79
CA SER A 29 -2.15 -1.77 -11.72
C SER A 29 -1.07 -0.83 -12.23
N ILE A 30 0.16 -1.35 -12.34
CA ILE A 30 1.30 -0.65 -12.92
C ILE A 30 1.74 -1.45 -14.13
N TYR A 31 1.68 -0.84 -15.30
CA TYR A 31 2.28 -1.37 -16.52
C TYR A 31 3.67 -0.75 -16.70
N ASN A 32 4.69 -1.59 -16.81
CA ASN A 32 6.05 -1.19 -17.15
C ASN A 32 6.20 -1.26 -18.68
N LYS A 33 6.39 -0.10 -19.33
CA LYS A 33 6.49 0.01 -20.79
C LYS A 33 7.74 -0.67 -21.34
N ARG A 34 8.83 -0.69 -20.57
CA ARG A 34 10.10 -1.31 -20.97
C ARG A 34 9.99 -2.83 -20.97
N THR A 35 9.52 -3.41 -19.88
CA THR A 35 9.44 -4.87 -19.73
C THR A 35 8.15 -5.46 -20.29
N LYS A 36 7.18 -4.62 -20.64
CA LYS A 36 5.83 -4.99 -21.08
C LYS A 36 5.09 -5.85 -20.06
N LYS A 37 5.43 -5.72 -18.77
CA LYS A 37 4.79 -6.46 -17.67
C LYS A 37 3.77 -5.59 -16.95
N VAL A 38 2.68 -6.22 -16.53
CA VAL A 38 1.68 -5.63 -15.64
C VAL A 38 1.88 -6.20 -14.24
N SER A 39 1.86 -5.33 -13.23
CA SER A 39 1.78 -5.73 -11.83
C SER A 39 0.50 -5.15 -11.24
N THR A 40 -0.38 -6.03 -10.76
CA THR A 40 -1.69 -5.65 -10.23
C THR A 40 -1.77 -6.00 -8.75
N PHE A 41 -2.26 -5.05 -7.96
CA PHE A 41 -2.36 -5.15 -6.51
C PHE A 41 -3.74 -4.64 -6.07
N THR A 42 -4.36 -5.34 -5.12
CA THR A 42 -5.50 -4.78 -4.39
C THR A 42 -4.97 -3.83 -3.32
N LEU A 43 -5.73 -2.79 -2.98
CA LEU A 43 -5.32 -1.81 -1.95
C LEU A 43 -4.89 -2.49 -0.64
N ALA A 44 -5.69 -3.45 -0.18
CA ALA A 44 -5.39 -4.20 1.04
C ALA A 44 -3.98 -4.83 1.00
N VAL A 45 -3.58 -5.44 -0.11
CA VAL A 45 -2.26 -6.08 -0.26
C VAL A 45 -1.12 -5.07 -0.28
N ASN A 46 -1.34 -3.89 -0.84
CA ASN A 46 -0.33 -2.83 -0.84
C ASN A 46 -0.17 -2.18 0.54
N ASP A 47 -1.27 -1.92 1.24
CA ASP A 47 -1.27 -1.36 2.59
C ASP A 47 -0.56 -2.32 3.56
N ILE A 48 -0.76 -3.63 3.37
CA ILE A 48 -0.01 -4.65 4.12
C ILE A 48 1.47 -4.56 3.79
N LYS A 49 1.86 -4.65 2.50
CA LYS A 49 3.27 -4.73 2.08
C LYS A 49 4.09 -3.50 2.43
N THR A 50 3.46 -2.32 2.45
CA THR A 50 4.15 -1.07 2.74
C THR A 50 3.95 -0.63 4.18
N LEU A 51 2.92 -1.12 4.87
CA LEU A 51 2.43 -0.60 6.16
C LEU A 51 2.11 0.91 6.15
N TYR A 52 2.24 1.57 5.00
CA TYR A 52 1.90 2.96 4.77
C TYR A 52 0.49 3.04 4.16
N PRO A 53 -0.29 4.08 4.49
CA PRO A 53 -1.53 4.33 3.77
C PRO A 53 -1.21 4.57 2.29
N LEU A 54 -1.99 3.98 1.37
CA LEU A 54 -1.83 4.26 -0.04
C LEU A 54 -2.12 5.75 -0.33
N PRO A 55 -1.17 6.50 -0.92
CA PRO A 55 -1.42 7.89 -1.27
C PRO A 55 -2.45 8.04 -2.39
N VAL A 56 -3.23 9.10 -2.28
CA VAL A 56 -3.93 9.69 -3.41
C VAL A 56 -2.88 10.30 -4.33
N ILE A 57 -2.52 9.57 -5.39
CA ILE A 57 -1.59 10.08 -6.41
C ILE A 57 -2.26 11.23 -7.17
N ILE A 58 -1.63 12.40 -7.14
CA ILE A 58 -2.12 13.65 -7.75
C ILE A 58 -1.33 14.05 -9.00
N ALA A 59 -0.05 13.66 -9.08
CA ALA A 59 0.80 14.00 -10.22
C ALA A 59 1.85 12.92 -10.43
N VAL A 60 2.30 12.79 -11.69
CA VAL A 60 3.42 11.92 -12.05
C VAL A 60 4.28 12.64 -13.07
N SER A 61 5.60 12.64 -12.87
CA SER A 61 6.61 13.26 -13.75
C SER A 61 7.92 12.51 -13.63
N ASP A 62 8.63 12.27 -14.74
CA ASP A 62 9.96 11.64 -14.77
C ASP A 62 10.07 10.35 -13.93
N ASP A 63 9.08 9.47 -14.07
CA ASP A 63 8.93 8.22 -13.29
C ASP A 63 8.84 8.43 -11.76
N SER A 64 8.49 9.63 -11.32
CA SER A 64 8.23 9.99 -9.94
C SER A 64 6.76 10.32 -9.77
N PHE A 65 6.16 9.90 -8.66
CA PHE A 65 4.79 10.24 -8.31
C PHE A 65 4.76 11.12 -7.07
N ILE A 66 3.85 12.08 -7.09
CA ILE A 66 3.49 12.88 -5.94
C ILE A 66 2.07 12.47 -5.55
N GLY A 67 1.90 12.13 -4.29
CA GLY A 67 0.60 11.88 -3.70
C GLY A 67 0.52 12.42 -2.29
N TYR A 68 -0.67 12.34 -1.71
CA TYR A 68 -0.86 12.68 -0.32
C TYR A 68 -1.72 11.65 0.40
N CYS A 69 -1.52 11.57 1.72
CA CYS A 69 -2.35 10.83 2.65
C CYS A 69 -2.85 11.79 3.73
N GLU A 70 -4.10 11.65 4.14
CA GLU A 70 -4.62 12.40 5.27
C GLU A 70 -4.01 11.86 6.57
N SER A 71 -3.73 12.75 7.52
CA SER A 71 -3.08 12.43 8.79
C SER A 71 -3.83 11.37 9.61
N HIS A 72 -5.17 11.40 9.61
CA HIS A 72 -6.02 10.39 10.27
C HIS A 72 -5.77 8.95 9.78
N GLN A 73 -5.32 8.78 8.53
CA GLN A 73 -5.00 7.45 7.98
C GLN A 73 -3.76 6.84 8.64
N PHE A 74 -2.84 7.66 9.15
CA PHE A 74 -1.69 7.19 9.92
C PHE A 74 -2.03 6.93 11.37
N VAL A 75 -2.90 7.76 11.96
CA VAL A 75 -3.39 7.58 13.33
C VAL A 75 -4.06 6.22 13.50
N SER A 76 -4.85 5.77 12.52
CA SER A 76 -5.51 4.45 12.55
C SER A 76 -4.53 3.28 12.56
N LEU A 77 -3.30 3.49 12.06
CA LEU A 77 -2.26 2.48 12.04
C LEU A 77 -1.34 2.55 13.26
N LYS A 78 -1.32 3.63 14.05
CA LYS A 78 -0.39 3.81 15.18
C LYS A 78 -0.36 2.63 16.15
N SER A 79 -1.51 2.03 16.45
CA SER A 79 -1.59 0.85 17.31
C SER A 79 -0.83 -0.36 16.74
N LEU A 80 -0.87 -0.54 15.41
CA LEU A 80 -0.09 -1.55 14.71
C LEU A 80 1.40 -1.25 14.79
N TYR A 81 1.80 0.02 14.55
CA TYR A 81 3.19 0.46 14.66
C TYR A 81 3.76 0.30 16.08
N GLU A 82 2.99 0.67 17.11
CA GLU A 82 3.37 0.49 18.51
C GLU A 82 3.57 -0.99 18.85
N ASN A 83 2.68 -1.86 18.40
CA ASN A 83 2.80 -3.30 18.62
C ASN A 83 4.03 -3.89 17.91
N ILE A 84 4.32 -3.44 16.68
CA ILE A 84 5.54 -3.81 15.95
C ILE A 84 6.80 -3.33 16.68
N SER A 85 6.78 -2.12 17.25
CA SER A 85 7.94 -1.53 17.94
C SER A 85 8.26 -2.18 19.28
N ARG A 86 7.24 -2.68 20.00
CA ARG A 86 7.36 -3.24 21.36
C ARG A 86 7.76 -4.69 21.36
N GLU A 87 7.41 -5.42 20.31
CA GLU A 87 7.68 -6.83 20.21
C GLU A 87 8.84 -7.07 19.26
N SER A 88 9.96 -7.60 19.78
CA SER A 88 10.95 -8.37 18.99
C SER A 88 10.35 -9.65 18.36
N GLN A 89 9.04 -9.65 18.06
CA GLN A 89 8.32 -10.71 17.41
C GLN A 89 8.26 -10.48 15.90
N ASN A 90 8.15 -11.58 15.18
CA ASN A 90 7.98 -11.59 13.74
C ASN A 90 6.73 -10.78 13.38
N ILE A 91 6.89 -9.62 12.72
CA ILE A 91 5.83 -8.71 12.25
C ILE A 91 4.71 -9.49 11.55
N ASN A 92 5.05 -10.60 10.88
CA ASN A 92 4.10 -11.48 10.22
C ASN A 92 3.05 -12.07 11.18
N ASN A 93 3.37 -12.30 12.46
CA ASN A 93 2.43 -12.83 13.44
C ASN A 93 1.43 -11.77 13.91
N VAL A 94 1.89 -10.54 14.15
CA VAL A 94 1.03 -9.40 14.52
C VAL A 94 0.05 -9.10 13.38
N ILE A 95 0.54 -9.08 12.13
CA ILE A 95 -0.33 -8.89 10.97
C ILE A 95 -1.25 -10.10 10.79
N LYS A 96 -0.77 -11.35 10.89
CA LYS A 96 -1.64 -12.54 10.79
C LYS A 96 -2.79 -12.50 11.81
N GLY A 97 -2.53 -12.13 13.07
CA GLY A 97 -3.54 -12.07 14.14
C GLY A 97 -4.69 -11.11 13.82
N ASN A 98 -4.39 -9.93 13.27
CA ASN A 98 -5.41 -8.94 12.93
C ASN A 98 -6.37 -9.39 11.80
N TYR A 99 -5.95 -10.34 10.96
CA TYR A 99 -6.71 -10.79 9.79
C TYR A 99 -7.29 -12.21 9.91
N GLN A 100 -7.09 -12.89 11.05
CA GLN A 100 -7.69 -14.21 11.32
C GLN A 100 -9.22 -14.19 11.26
N ASN A 101 -9.83 -13.03 11.53
CA ASN A 101 -11.28 -12.80 11.53
C ASN A 101 -11.89 -12.67 10.12
N LEU A 102 -11.10 -12.70 9.05
CA LEU A 102 -11.65 -12.67 7.69
C LEU A 102 -12.32 -14.01 7.33
N PRO A 103 -13.47 -13.98 6.63
CA PRO A 103 -14.12 -15.18 6.12
C PRO A 103 -13.16 -16.04 5.31
N ASN A 104 -13.20 -17.36 5.50
CA ASN A 104 -12.37 -18.28 4.73
C ASN A 104 -12.79 -18.22 3.24
N GLY A 105 -11.84 -17.90 2.36
CA GLY A 105 -12.02 -17.80 0.91
C GLY A 105 -10.69 -17.53 0.20
N GLU A 106 -10.67 -17.55 -1.13
CA GLU A 106 -9.45 -17.37 -1.94
C GLU A 106 -8.66 -16.10 -1.60
N LEU A 107 -9.36 -15.03 -1.21
CA LEU A 107 -8.75 -13.78 -0.73
C LEU A 107 -7.89 -13.97 0.52
N LYS A 108 -8.36 -14.78 1.49
CA LYS A 108 -7.60 -15.10 2.71
C LYS A 108 -6.37 -15.94 2.40
N SER A 109 -6.48 -16.90 1.49
CA SER A 109 -5.36 -17.74 1.05
C SER A 109 -4.29 -16.94 0.31
N ASN A 110 -4.71 -16.06 -0.61
CA ASN A 110 -3.79 -15.16 -1.31
C ASN A 110 -3.12 -14.17 -0.33
N PHE A 111 -3.86 -13.66 0.65
CA PHE A 111 -3.34 -12.81 1.72
C PHE A 111 -2.28 -13.52 2.57
N LEU A 112 -2.56 -14.73 3.06
CA LEU A 112 -1.61 -15.48 3.88
C LEU A 112 -0.34 -15.85 3.11
N ARG A 113 -0.46 -16.19 1.83
CA ARG A 113 0.69 -16.43 0.95
C ARG A 113 1.56 -15.18 0.78
N VAL A 114 0.94 -14.03 0.53
CA VAL A 114 1.67 -12.77 0.41
C VAL A 114 2.37 -12.40 1.71
N LEU A 115 1.76 -12.64 2.87
CA LEU A 115 2.42 -12.43 4.17
C LEU A 115 3.62 -13.35 4.40
N GLU A 116 3.61 -14.56 3.85
CA GLU A 116 4.74 -15.50 3.96
C GLU A 116 5.92 -15.10 3.08
N ASP A 117 5.63 -14.48 1.93
CA ASP A 117 6.63 -14.00 0.99
C ASP A 117 7.26 -12.64 1.38
N ILE A 118 6.66 -11.91 2.34
CA ILE A 118 7.15 -10.59 2.76
C ILE A 118 8.03 -10.71 4.01
N ASN A 119 9.27 -10.24 3.87
CA ASN A 119 10.14 -9.97 5.00
C ASN A 119 9.91 -8.55 5.49
N PHE A 120 8.92 -8.36 6.35
CA PHE A 120 8.65 -7.07 6.94
C PHE A 120 9.79 -6.66 7.87
N LYS A 121 10.38 -5.51 7.56
CA LYS A 121 11.23 -4.75 8.47
C LYS A 121 10.81 -3.31 8.34
N MET A 122 10.39 -2.71 9.44
CA MET A 122 10.34 -1.27 9.55
C MET A 122 11.56 -0.84 10.34
N ASP A 123 12.23 0.19 9.86
CA ASP A 123 13.28 0.80 10.64
C ASP A 123 12.67 1.67 11.75
N LYS A 124 13.51 2.05 12.71
CA LYS A 124 13.06 2.86 13.85
C LYS A 124 12.61 4.27 13.39
N GLU A 125 13.19 4.80 12.32
CA GLU A 125 12.89 6.14 11.83
C GLU A 125 11.49 6.21 11.23
N GLU A 126 11.05 5.17 10.52
CA GLU A 126 9.70 5.01 9.99
C GLU A 126 8.66 4.94 11.11
N ILE A 127 8.94 4.17 12.17
CA ILE A 127 8.07 4.06 13.35
C ILE A 127 7.98 5.41 14.05
N ASP A 128 9.12 6.05 14.33
CA ASP A 128 9.18 7.34 15.02
C ASP A 128 8.47 8.43 14.21
N PHE A 129 8.59 8.43 12.88
CA PHE A 129 7.84 9.33 12.00
C PHE A 129 6.33 9.17 12.21
N VAL A 130 5.82 7.93 12.12
CA VAL A 130 4.37 7.69 12.22
C VAL A 130 3.84 7.98 13.62
N SER A 131 4.57 7.63 14.67
CA SER A 131 4.19 7.89 16.06
C SER A 131 4.00 9.38 16.36
N ASN A 132 4.70 10.27 15.64
CA ASN A 132 4.61 11.71 15.84
C ASN A 132 3.47 12.41 15.08
N ILE A 133 2.76 11.73 14.17
CA ILE A 133 1.65 12.32 13.40
C ILE A 133 0.39 12.45 14.25
N ASN A 134 -0.25 13.61 14.30
CA ASN A 134 -1.53 13.83 14.97
C ASN A 134 -2.68 13.93 13.97
N GLU A 135 -3.90 13.63 14.42
CA GLU A 135 -5.10 13.70 13.57
C GLU A 135 -5.37 15.11 13.02
N SER A 136 -4.93 16.14 13.75
CA SER A 136 -5.03 17.54 13.35
C SER A 136 -3.94 18.02 12.39
N ASP A 137 -2.94 17.18 12.10
CA ASP A 137 -1.85 17.58 11.22
C ASP A 137 -2.33 17.68 9.77
N ASN A 138 -1.63 18.50 8.98
CA ASN A 138 -1.86 18.61 7.55
C ASN A 138 -1.66 17.26 6.84
N SER A 139 -2.23 17.12 5.64
CA SER A 139 -2.00 15.97 4.80
C SER A 139 -0.50 15.76 4.53
N ILE A 140 -0.06 14.52 4.59
CA ILE A 140 1.32 14.12 4.44
C ILE A 140 1.60 13.89 2.96
N ILE A 141 2.58 14.61 2.42
CA ILE A 141 3.00 14.47 1.03
C ILE A 141 3.97 13.30 0.91
N ILE A 142 3.65 12.37 0.01
CA ILE A 142 4.50 11.24 -0.34
C ILE A 142 5.07 11.49 -1.74
N ILE A 143 6.39 11.47 -1.82
CA ILE A 143 7.12 11.54 -3.08
C ILE A 143 7.78 10.18 -3.27
N GLY A 144 7.31 9.43 -4.25
CA GLY A 144 7.87 8.14 -4.60
C GLY A 144 8.52 8.15 -5.97
N ARG A 145 9.57 7.35 -6.14
CA ARG A 145 10.21 7.12 -7.43
C ARG A 145 10.02 5.67 -7.84
N LEU A 146 9.51 5.46 -9.05
CA LEU A 146 9.42 4.13 -9.64
C LEU A 146 10.83 3.72 -10.06
N ASN A 147 11.39 2.76 -9.34
CA ASN A 147 12.73 2.26 -9.63
C ASN A 147 12.76 1.61 -11.02
N LYS A 148 13.73 2.02 -11.85
CA LYS A 148 13.93 1.52 -13.22
C LYS A 148 14.31 0.03 -13.30
N SER A 149 14.53 -0.61 -12.16
CA SER A 149 15.04 -1.97 -12.03
C SER A 149 13.93 -2.95 -11.60
N ILE A 150 13.03 -3.27 -12.53
CA ILE A 150 12.33 -4.57 -12.64
C ILE A 150 12.09 -4.86 -14.13
#